data_AF-A0A936Z4N8-F1
#
_entry.id   AF-A0A936Z4N8-F1
#
_cell.length_a   1.000
_cell.length_b   1.000
_cell.length_c   1.000
_cell.angle_alpha   90.00
_cell.angle_beta   90.00
_cell.angle_gamma   90.00
#
_symmetry.space_group_name_H-M   'P 1'
#
loop_
_entity.id
_entity.type
_entity.pdbx_description
1 polymer ?
#
loop_
_entity_poly.entity_id
_entity_poly.type
_entity_poly.pdbx_seq_one_letter_code
_entity_poly.pdbx_strand_id
1 'polypeptide(L)'
;MTIPAIRIEVNGELVAVAGAKDASLLTASLGLGAGAEKDLAFERPVFSVMALVGVAGDAPRQLSWCDHVHLRKGDRVTFELVEVDEATPPSKALSTPSSTELQAEAEKKGRRK
;
A
#
# COMPACT_ATOMS: atom_id res chain seq x y z
N MET A 1 -13.42 -15.94 10.82
CA MET A 1 -11.97 -16.11 11.01
C MET A 1 -11.41 -14.71 10.94
N THR A 2 -10.84 -14.24 12.04
CA THR A 2 -10.29 -12.89 12.14
C THR A 2 -8.94 -12.81 11.43
N ILE A 3 -8.58 -11.60 11.01
CA ILE A 3 -7.29 -11.29 10.41
C ILE A 3 -6.62 -10.13 11.14
N PRO A 4 -5.28 -10.12 11.22
CA PRO A 4 -4.55 -8.94 11.68
C PRO A 4 -4.75 -7.80 10.68
N ALA A 5 -5.00 -6.61 11.20
CA ALA A 5 -5.22 -5.41 10.41
C ALA A 5 -4.65 -4.17 11.11
N ILE A 6 -4.50 -3.09 10.35
CA ILE A 6 -4.19 -1.76 10.86
C ILE A 6 -5.44 -0.90 10.68
N ARG A 7 -6.04 -0.44 11.78
CA ARG A 7 -7.07 0.61 11.76
C ARG A 7 -6.38 1.96 11.61
N ILE A 8 -6.89 2.77 10.68
CA ILE A 8 -6.31 4.07 10.32
C ILE A 8 -7.35 5.15 10.54
N GLU A 9 -6.98 6.13 11.36
CA GLU A 9 -7.79 7.32 11.60
C GLU A 9 -7.01 8.59 11.27
N VAL A 10 -7.71 9.58 10.72
CA VAL A 10 -7.19 10.93 10.50
C VAL A 10 -8.10 11.90 11.23
N ASN A 11 -7.55 12.68 12.17
CA ASN A 11 -8.30 13.62 13.01
C ASN A 11 -9.49 12.97 13.76
N GLY A 12 -9.39 11.68 14.08
CA GLY A 12 -10.43 10.89 14.76
C GLY A 12 -11.51 10.32 13.85
N GLU A 13 -11.43 10.55 12.54
CA GLU A 13 -12.32 9.93 11.56
C GLU A 13 -11.69 8.64 11.01
N LEU A 14 -12.47 7.55 10.99
CA LEU A 14 -12.04 6.27 10.43
C LEU A 14 -11.89 6.38 8.91
N VAL A 15 -10.67 6.21 8.43
CA VAL A 15 -10.34 6.23 7.00
C VAL A 15 -10.43 4.82 6.42
N ALA A 16 -9.78 3.85 7.08
CA ALA A 16 -9.74 2.46 6.62
C ALA A 16 -9.38 1.50 7.75
N VAL A 17 -9.72 0.23 7.55
CA VAL A 17 -9.17 -0.91 8.28
C VAL A 17 -8.43 -1.78 7.26
N ALA A 18 -7.11 -1.65 7.20
CA ALA A 18 -6.29 -2.33 6.20
C ALA A 18 -5.87 -3.72 6.69
N GLY A 19 -6.26 -4.78 5.98
CA GLY A 19 -5.90 -6.16 6.30
C GLY A 19 -6.20 -7.09 5.14
N ALA A 20 -5.48 -8.21 5.06
CA ALA A 20 -5.75 -9.28 4.10
C ALA A 20 -5.36 -10.64 4.66
N LYS A 21 -6.15 -11.68 4.35
CA LYS A 21 -6.00 -13.05 4.87
C LYS A 21 -4.67 -13.70 4.52
N ASP A 22 -4.15 -13.41 3.33
CA ASP A 22 -2.93 -13.95 2.76
C ASP A 22 -1.79 -12.91 2.72
N ALA A 23 -1.88 -11.86 3.56
CA ALA A 23 -0.84 -10.87 3.68
C ALA A 23 0.43 -11.50 4.25
N SER A 24 1.52 -11.42 3.48
CA SER A 24 2.87 -11.75 3.95
C SER A 24 3.55 -10.57 4.63
N LEU A 25 3.08 -9.36 4.33
CA LEU A 25 3.53 -8.11 4.96
C LEU A 25 2.38 -7.10 4.92
N LEU A 26 2.18 -6.37 6.01
CA LEU A 26 1.27 -5.24 6.11
C LEU A 26 2.05 -4.07 6.73
N THR A 27 1.99 -2.90 6.09
CA THR A 27 2.75 -1.72 6.50
C THR A 27 1.85 -0.50 6.52
N ALA A 28 2.14 0.41 7.44
CA ALA A 28 1.60 1.76 7.48
C ALA A 28 2.77 2.72 7.70
N SER A 29 2.87 3.76 6.87
CA SER A 29 4.03 4.65 6.84
C SER A 29 3.59 6.10 6.66
N LEU A 30 4.33 6.97 7.36
CA LEU A 30 4.26 8.42 7.23
C LEU A 30 5.71 8.93 7.06
N GLY A 31 5.95 9.74 6.04
CA GLY A 31 7.27 10.28 5.74
C GLY A 31 7.21 11.71 5.21
N LEU A 32 8.32 12.43 5.35
CA LEU A 32 8.55 13.77 4.78
C LEU A 32 9.76 13.72 3.86
N GLY A 33 9.78 14.50 2.79
CA GLY A 33 10.96 14.63 1.91
C GLY A 33 10.97 13.77 0.64
N ALA A 34 9.82 13.37 0.10
CA ALA A 34 9.74 12.60 -1.14
C ALA A 34 9.81 13.46 -2.42
N GLY A 35 10.88 14.24 -2.56
CA GLY A 35 11.12 15.12 -3.71
C GLY A 35 12.60 15.33 -4.00
N ALA A 36 12.92 15.97 -5.13
CA ALA A 36 14.30 16.32 -5.50
C ALA A 36 14.88 17.50 -4.71
N GLU A 37 14.09 18.08 -3.81
CA GLU A 37 14.49 19.23 -3.00
C GLU A 37 15.34 18.80 -1.81
N LYS A 38 16.28 19.66 -1.42
CA LYS A 38 17.23 19.38 -0.33
C LYS A 38 16.61 19.51 1.06
N ASP A 39 15.49 20.21 1.18
CA ASP A 39 14.87 20.54 2.45
C ASP A 39 13.61 19.70 2.71
N LEU A 40 13.46 19.20 3.94
CA LEU A 40 12.26 18.51 4.37
C LEU A 40 11.10 19.51 4.53
N ALA A 41 10.12 19.44 3.62
CA ALA A 41 8.93 20.28 3.66
C ALA A 41 7.64 19.48 3.82
N PHE A 42 6.62 20.09 4.45
CA PHE A 42 5.27 19.55 4.61
C PHE A 42 4.43 19.59 3.32
N GLU A 43 5.00 20.05 2.21
CA GLU A 43 4.25 20.23 0.96
C GLU A 43 3.87 18.90 0.30
N ARG A 44 4.60 17.82 0.60
CA ARG A 44 4.36 16.48 0.05
C ARG A 44 4.67 15.37 1.08
N PRO A 45 3.85 15.24 2.14
CA PRO A 45 3.99 14.10 3.03
C PRO A 45 3.69 12.81 2.25
N VAL A 46 4.50 11.78 2.47
CA VAL A 46 4.18 10.42 2.03
C VAL A 46 3.32 9.80 3.11
N PHE A 47 2.11 9.42 2.75
CA PHE A 47 1.23 8.64 3.60
C PHE A 47 0.79 7.41 2.82
N SER A 48 1.11 6.23 3.33
CA SER A 48 0.87 5.00 2.59
C SER A 48 0.61 3.84 3.53
N VAL A 49 -0.42 3.05 3.21
CA VAL A 49 -0.77 1.81 3.88
C VAL A 49 -0.87 0.72 2.83
N MET A 50 -0.09 -0.34 2.98
CA MET A 50 0.13 -1.31 1.92
C MET A 50 0.25 -2.72 2.47
N ALA A 51 -0.24 -3.70 1.71
CA ALA A 51 -0.01 -5.12 1.98
C ALA A 51 0.60 -5.81 0.77
N LEU A 52 1.48 -6.77 1.02
CA LEU A 52 1.95 -7.74 0.03
C LEU A 52 1.21 -9.05 0.24
N VAL A 53 0.50 -9.51 -0.78
CA VAL A 53 -0.29 -10.75 -0.78
C VAL A 53 0.15 -11.65 -1.92
N GLY A 54 -0.19 -12.94 -1.84
CA GLY A 54 0.12 -13.91 -2.90
C GLY A 54 1.61 -14.17 -3.12
N VAL A 55 2.47 -13.83 -2.15
CA VAL A 55 3.94 -14.01 -2.24
C VAL A 55 4.33 -15.48 -2.32
N ALA A 56 3.58 -16.36 -1.66
CA ALA A 56 3.78 -17.82 -1.74
C ALA A 56 3.31 -18.42 -3.08
N GLY A 57 2.62 -17.65 -3.93
CA GLY A 57 2.22 -18.05 -5.28
C GLY A 57 2.97 -17.28 -6.37
N ASP A 58 2.64 -17.55 -7.63
CA ASP A 58 3.29 -16.93 -8.80
C ASP A 58 2.74 -15.54 -9.18
N ALA A 59 1.91 -14.94 -8.32
CA ALA A 59 1.25 -13.67 -8.60
C ALA A 59 1.28 -12.73 -7.36
N PRO A 60 2.46 -12.25 -6.94
CA PRO A 60 2.55 -11.29 -5.86
C PRO A 60 1.81 -10.01 -6.24
N ARG A 61 0.93 -9.57 -5.35
CA ARG A 61 0.15 -8.34 -5.51
C ARG A 61 0.42 -7.41 -4.35
N GLN A 62 0.45 -6.13 -4.68
CA GLN A 62 0.47 -5.06 -3.71
C GLN A 62 -0.94 -4.50 -3.59
N LEU A 63 -1.51 -4.60 -2.40
CA LEU A 63 -2.74 -3.91 -2.04
C LEU A 63 -2.39 -2.57 -1.39
N SER A 64 -3.15 -1.53 -1.68
CA SER A 64 -2.93 -0.20 -1.11
C SER A 64 -4.24 0.40 -0.62
N TRP A 65 -4.14 1.10 0.51
CA TRP A 65 -5.20 1.88 1.13
C TRP A 65 -4.72 3.32 1.29
N CYS A 66 -5.66 4.23 1.46
CA CYS A 66 -5.40 5.65 1.71
C CYS A 66 -4.69 6.40 0.58
N ASP A 67 -4.65 5.85 -0.65
CA ASP A 67 -3.99 6.47 -1.82
C ASP A 67 -4.51 7.90 -2.14
N HIS A 68 -5.73 8.21 -1.71
CA HIS A 68 -6.43 9.47 -1.94
C HIS A 68 -6.40 10.42 -0.74
N VAL A 69 -5.74 10.03 0.35
CA VAL A 69 -5.72 10.83 1.58
C VAL A 69 -4.60 11.87 1.49
N HIS A 70 -4.99 13.13 1.43
CA HIS A 70 -4.07 14.26 1.39
C HIS A 70 -3.91 14.88 2.79
N LEU A 71 -2.83 14.50 3.47
CA LEU A 71 -2.49 15.07 4.77
C LEU A 71 -2.00 16.50 4.65
N ARG A 72 -2.35 17.31 5.65
CA ARG A 72 -1.91 18.70 5.82
C ARG A 72 -1.16 18.85 7.13
N LYS A 73 -0.36 19.91 7.24
CA LYS A 73 0.29 20.28 8.50
C LYS A 73 -0.78 20.45 9.58
N GLY A 74 -0.60 19.74 10.69
CA GLY A 74 -1.52 19.78 11.83
C GLY A 74 -2.50 18.61 11.89
N ASP A 75 -2.62 17.81 10.80
CA ASP A 75 -3.41 16.59 10.85
C ASP A 75 -2.77 15.56 11.79
N ARG A 76 -3.63 14.85 12.53
CA ARG A 76 -3.25 13.73 13.38
C ARG A 76 -3.60 12.43 12.68
N VAL A 77 -2.59 11.58 12.48
CA VAL A 77 -2.76 10.21 11.99
C VAL A 77 -2.61 9.24 13.15
N THR A 78 -3.54 8.32 13.29
CA THR A 78 -3.47 7.22 14.26
C THR A 78 -3.43 5.90 13.50
N PHE A 79 -2.47 5.05 13.85
CA PHE A 79 -2.41 3.66 13.45
C PHE A 79 -2.63 2.78 14.67
N GLU A 80 -3.56 1.84 14.57
CA GLU A 80 -3.86 0.89 15.64
C GLU A 80 -3.81 -0.53 15.07
N LEU A 81 -3.10 -1.42 15.75
CA LEU A 81 -3.09 -2.85 15.42
C LEU A 81 -4.36 -3.48 16.01
N VAL A 82 -5.15 -4.12 15.14
CA VAL A 82 -6.45 -4.71 15.50
C VAL A 82 -6.61 -6.09 14.88
N GLU A 83 -7.54 -6.88 15.41
CA GLU A 83 -8.05 -8.10 14.76
C GLU A 83 -9.49 -7.87 14.31
N VAL A 84 -9.81 -8.20 13.06
CA VAL A 84 -11.15 -7.98 12.49
C VAL A 84 -11.64 -9.18 11.67
N ASP A 85 -12.94 -9.38 11.58
CA ASP A 85 -13.53 -10.38 10.69
C ASP A 85 -13.49 -9.95 9.21
N GLU A 86 -13.63 -8.64 8.96
CA GLU A 86 -13.63 -8.05 7.62
C GLU A 86 -12.82 -6.75 7.60
N ALA A 87 -11.96 -6.61 6.59
CA ALA A 87 -11.17 -5.42 6.34
C ALA A 87 -11.84 -4.53 5.29
N THR A 88 -11.53 -3.24 5.30
CA THR A 88 -11.91 -2.33 4.23
C THR A 88 -11.29 -2.79 2.90
N PRO A 89 -12.02 -2.81 1.78
CA PRO A 89 -11.43 -3.12 0.47
C PRO A 89 -10.29 -2.14 0.12
N PRO A 90 -9.21 -2.61 -0.54
CA PRO A 90 -8.12 -1.73 -0.95
C PRO A 90 -8.56 -0.79 -2.08
N SER A 91 -8.05 0.45 -2.08
CA SER A 91 -8.29 1.42 -3.16
C SER A 91 -7.58 1.03 -4.45
N LYS A 92 -6.47 0.29 -4.33
CA LYS A 92 -5.69 -0.16 -5.48
C LYS A 92 -5.11 -1.55 -5.23
N ALA A 93 -5.09 -2.35 -6.30
CA ALA A 93 -4.36 -3.61 -6.35
C ALA A 93 -3.41 -3.55 -7.56
N LEU A 94 -2.10 -3.52 -7.30
CA LEU A 94 -1.07 -3.59 -8.33
C LEU A 94 -0.57 -5.03 -8.40
N SER A 95 -0.69 -5.64 -9.59
CA SER A 95 -0.07 -6.91 -9.90
C SER A 95 1.37 -6.69 -10.35
N THR A 96 2.30 -7.44 -9.78
CA THR A 96 3.62 -7.59 -10.40
C THR A 96 3.47 -8.60 -11.54
N PRO A 97 3.98 -8.31 -12.75
CA PRO A 97 4.00 -9.30 -13.81
C PRO A 97 4.74 -10.56 -13.34
N SER A 98 4.16 -11.72 -13.63
CA SER A 98 4.79 -13.01 -13.39
C SER A 98 6.07 -13.17 -14.23
N SER A 99 6.95 -14.08 -13.82
CA SER A 99 8.20 -14.37 -14.56
C SER A 99 7.94 -14.76 -16.02
N THR A 100 6.84 -15.45 -16.31
CA THR A 100 6.43 -15.82 -17.67
C THR A 100 5.96 -14.62 -18.48
N GLU A 101 5.21 -13.69 -17.87
CA GLU A 101 4.82 -12.43 -18.51
C GLU A 101 6.03 -11.53 -18.80
N LEU A 102 6.99 -11.46 -17.88
CA LEU A 102 8.25 -10.74 -18.08
C LEU A 102 9.07 -11.34 -19.23
N GLN A 103 9.16 -12.67 -19.32
CA GLN A 103 9.83 -13.37 -20.43
C GLN A 103 9.13 -13.10 -21.77
N ALA A 104 7.79 -13.20 -21.82
CA ALA A 104 7.03 -12.94 -23.03
C ALA A 104 7.16 -11.48 -23.52
N GLU A 105 7.22 -10.50 -22.61
CA GLU A 105 7.51 -9.11 -22.97
C GLU A 105 8.94 -8.90 -23.48
N ALA A 106 9.92 -9.56 -22.86
CA ALA A 106 11.32 -9.48 -23.28
C ALA A 106 11.49 -10.04 -24.71
N GLU A 107 10.86 -11.16 -25.03
CA GLU A 107 10.85 -11.74 -26.39
C GLU A 107 10.18 -10.84 -27.42
N LYS A 108 9.06 -10.19 -27.05
CA LYS A 108 8.38 -9.22 -27.93
C LYS A 108 9.24 -7.98 -28.21
N LYS A 109 10.01 -7.49 -27.23
CA LYS A 109 10.93 -6.36 -27.39
C LYS A 109 12.19 -6.75 -28.18
N GLY A 110 12.69 -7.97 -28.01
CA GLY A 110 13.83 -8.51 -28.78
C GLY A 110 13.55 -8.69 -30.27
N ARG A 111 12.30 -9.01 -30.65
CA ARG A 111 11.86 -9.16 -32.06
C ARG A 111 11.60 -7.85 -32.81
N ARG A 112 11.63 -6.70 -32.12
CA ARG A 112 11.42 -5.36 -32.70
C ARG A 112 12.73 -4.60 -32.98
N LYS A 113 13.88 -5.24 -32.78
CA LYS A 113 15.20 -4.78 -33.22
C LYS A 113 15.64 -5.60 -34.42
#